data_AF-A0A6J7KY88-F1
#
_entry.id   AF-A0A6J7KY88-F1
#
_cell.length_a   1.000
_cell.length_b   1.000
_cell.length_c   1.000
_cell.angle_alpha   90.00
_cell.angle_beta   90.00
_cell.angle_gamma   90.00
#
_symmetry.space_group_name_H-M   'P 1'
#
loop_
_entity.id
_entity.type
_entity.pdbx_description
1 polymer ?
#
loop_
_entity_poly.entity_id
_entity_poly.type
_entity_poly.pdbx_seq_one_letter_code
_entity_poly.pdbx_strand_id
1 'polypeptide(L)'
;MNMGGPTDHWYTDIFTWNRPAFGEPIDSLLRDIRRFGGDALLQDDQPLGHRLWDVWPQWGRADERALGRLAADLVPIRDELRADAEVRGWEVE
;
A
#
# COMPACT_ATOMS: atom_id res chain seq x y z
N MET A 1 0.61 21.65 -8.98
CA MET A 1 1.14 20.39 -8.43
C MET A 1 1.58 19.56 -9.62
N ASN A 2 2.87 19.30 -9.79
CA ASN A 2 3.33 18.31 -10.75
C ASN A 2 2.87 16.96 -10.21
N MET A 3 1.82 16.39 -10.79
CA MET A 3 1.52 14.98 -10.54
C MET A 3 2.68 14.21 -11.17
N GLY A 4 3.41 13.43 -10.38
CA GLY A 4 4.42 12.51 -10.90
C GLY A 4 3.82 11.70 -12.04
N GLY A 5 4.60 11.51 -13.09
CA GLY A 5 4.22 10.65 -14.20
C GLY A 5 3.94 9.22 -13.71
N PRO A 6 3.30 8.40 -14.55
CA PRO A 6 3.25 6.97 -14.29
C PRO A 6 4.68 6.46 -14.04
N THR A 7 4.85 5.52 -13.13
CA THR A 7 6.14 4.93 -12.75
C THR A 7 7.13 5.84 -12.01
N ASP A 8 6.73 7.05 -11.62
CA ASP A 8 7.56 7.90 -10.75
C ASP A 8 7.45 7.48 -9.28
N HIS A 9 6.29 6.97 -8.86
CA HIS A 9 6.05 6.54 -7.48
C HIS A 9 4.97 5.45 -7.39
N TRP A 10 5.20 4.43 -6.56
CA TRP A 10 4.25 3.32 -6.36
C TRP A 10 2.87 3.82 -5.90
N TYR A 11 2.85 4.80 -5.00
CA TYR A 11 1.61 5.40 -4.48
C TYR A 11 0.79 6.05 -5.60
N THR A 12 1.42 6.84 -6.47
CA THR A 12 0.72 7.47 -7.60
C THR A 12 0.28 6.44 -8.62
N ASP A 13 1.05 5.38 -8.83
CA ASP A 13 0.66 4.29 -9.73
C ASP A 13 -0.63 3.62 -9.25
N ILE A 14 -0.71 3.22 -7.97
CA ILE A 14 -1.90 2.56 -7.42
C ILE A 14 -3.10 3.51 -7.37
N PHE A 15 -2.92 4.73 -6.84
CA PHE A 15 -4.04 5.59 -6.44
C PHE A 15 -4.42 6.71 -7.40
N THR A 16 -3.52 7.09 -8.31
CA THR A 16 -3.79 8.13 -9.33
C THR A 16 -3.96 7.50 -10.71
N TRP A 17 -3.07 6.60 -11.09
CA TRP A 17 -3.04 6.01 -12.42
C TRP A 17 -3.77 4.65 -12.51
N ASN A 18 -4.20 4.08 -11.38
CA ASN A 18 -4.81 2.75 -11.28
C ASN A 18 -3.99 1.66 -12.00
N ARG A 19 -2.68 1.70 -11.81
CA ARG A 19 -1.72 0.75 -12.39
C ARG A 19 -1.17 -0.15 -11.29
N PRO A 20 -0.81 -1.40 -11.64
CA PRO A 20 -0.09 -2.25 -10.71
C PRO A 20 1.27 -1.64 -10.35
N ALA A 21 1.61 -1.63 -9.07
CA ALA A 21 2.92 -1.17 -8.59
C ALA A 21 3.76 -2.34 -8.06
N PHE A 22 3.15 -3.19 -7.22
CA PHE A 22 3.78 -4.40 -6.69
C PHE A 22 3.15 -5.66 -7.29
N GLY A 23 1.91 -5.55 -7.79
CA GLY A 23 1.09 -6.70 -8.19
C GLY A 23 0.24 -7.25 -7.04
N GLU A 24 -0.64 -8.19 -7.37
CA GLU A 24 -1.48 -8.85 -6.37
C GLU A 24 -0.68 -9.87 -5.55
N PRO A 25 -0.97 -10.02 -4.24
CA PRO A 25 -2.09 -9.41 -3.49
C PRO A 25 -1.77 -8.03 -2.87
N ILE A 26 -0.54 -7.54 -3.01
CA ILE A 26 -0.05 -6.35 -2.30
C ILE A 26 -0.85 -5.11 -2.69
N ASP A 27 -1.10 -4.91 -3.98
CA ASP A 27 -1.84 -3.74 -4.46
C ASP A 27 -3.26 -3.68 -3.87
N SER A 28 -3.96 -4.81 -3.75
CA SER A 28 -5.26 -4.86 -3.06
C SER A 28 -5.17 -4.55 -1.57
N LEU A 29 -4.16 -5.08 -0.88
CA LEU A 29 -3.95 -4.79 0.55
C LEU A 29 -3.69 -3.30 0.80
N LEU A 30 -2.90 -2.65 -0.06
CA LEU A 30 -2.65 -1.20 0.04
C LEU A 30 -3.91 -0.38 -0.19
N ARG A 31 -4.77 -0.81 -1.12
CA ARG A 31 -6.09 -0.18 -1.33
C ARG A 31 -6.99 -0.35 -0.11
N ASP A 32 -7.03 -1.54 0.49
CA ASP A 32 -7.79 -1.80 1.72
C ASP A 32 -7.28 -0.94 2.89
N ILE A 33 -5.96 -0.89 3.11
CA ILE A 33 -5.35 -0.06 4.16
C ILE A 33 -5.78 1.40 4.00
N ARG A 34 -5.68 1.95 2.79
CA ARG A 34 -6.13 3.31 2.51
C ARG A 34 -7.64 3.48 2.74
N ARG A 35 -8.44 2.51 2.29
CA ARG A 35 -9.91 2.50 2.45
C ARG A 35 -10.31 2.54 3.93
N PHE A 36 -9.59 1.83 4.79
CA PHE A 36 -9.85 1.80 6.24
C PHE A 36 -9.16 2.94 7.01
N GLY A 37 -8.73 4.00 6.32
CA GLY A 37 -8.20 5.22 6.94
C GLY A 37 -6.69 5.18 7.23
N GLY A 38 -5.98 4.16 6.74
CA GLY A 38 -4.53 4.00 6.89
C GLY A 38 -3.68 4.84 5.94
N ASP A 39 -4.24 5.85 5.25
CA ASP A 39 -3.53 6.70 4.29
C ASP A 39 -2.28 7.36 4.90
N ALA A 40 -2.35 7.75 6.17
CA ALA A 40 -1.22 8.31 6.90
C ALA A 40 -0.05 7.33 6.99
N LEU A 41 -0.28 6.02 7.14
CA LEU A 41 0.76 5.00 7.23
C LEU A 41 1.51 4.81 5.90
N LEU A 42 0.88 5.18 4.80
CA LEU A 42 1.39 5.01 3.44
C LEU A 42 2.24 6.20 2.97
N GLN A 43 2.33 7.27 3.76
CA GLN A 43 3.15 8.44 3.46
C GLN A 43 4.64 8.10 3.53
N ASP A 44 5.44 8.76 2.69
CA ASP A 44 6.87 8.51 2.59
C ASP A 44 7.59 8.74 3.92
N ASP A 45 7.14 9.68 4.75
CA ASP A 45 7.76 9.94 6.05
C ASP A 45 7.46 8.86 7.11
N GLN A 46 6.62 7.87 6.80
CA GLN A 46 6.30 6.76 7.69
C GLN A 46 7.18 5.53 7.43
N PRO A 47 7.44 4.71 8.46
CA PRO A 47 8.22 3.47 8.30
C PRO A 47 7.67 2.52 7.23
N LEU A 48 6.34 2.42 7.09
CA LEU A 48 5.71 1.58 6.09
C LEU A 48 5.88 2.15 4.67
N GLY A 49 5.69 3.46 4.48
CA GLY A 49 5.93 4.14 3.19
C GLY A 49 7.38 3.98 2.71
N HIS A 50 8.36 4.23 3.58
CA HIS A 50 9.78 3.97 3.28
C HIS A 50 10.04 2.52 2.90
N ARG A 51 9.48 1.55 3.64
CA ARG A 51 9.66 0.14 3.32
C ARG A 51 9.08 -0.21 1.96
N LEU A 52 7.89 0.30 1.63
CA LEU A 52 7.24 0.09 0.33
C LEU A 52 8.09 0.65 -0.81
N TRP A 53 8.67 1.83 -0.62
CA TRP A 53 9.61 2.42 -1.56
C TRP A 53 10.85 1.53 -1.80
N ASP A 54 11.47 1.04 -0.73
CA ASP A 54 12.69 0.21 -0.81
C ASP A 54 12.47 -1.13 -1.52
N VAL A 55 11.28 -1.72 -1.36
CA VAL A 55 10.92 -3.03 -1.94
C VAL A 55 10.10 -2.90 -3.22
N TRP A 56 10.00 -1.71 -3.80
CA TRP A 56 9.25 -1.52 -5.04
C TRP A 56 9.95 -2.19 -6.24
N PRO A 57 9.30 -3.14 -6.96
CA PRO A 57 9.95 -3.94 -8.01
C PRO A 57 10.50 -3.13 -9.17
N GLN A 58 9.98 -1.92 -9.41
CA GLN A 58 10.45 -1.05 -10.48
C GLN A 58 11.95 -0.70 -10.37
N TRP A 59 12.51 -0.73 -9.16
CA TRP A 59 13.94 -0.51 -8.93
C TRP A 59 14.80 -1.74 -9.24
N GLY A 60 14.19 -2.88 -9.59
CA GLY A 60 14.87 -4.15 -9.81
C GLY A 60 15.41 -4.80 -8.52
N ARG A 61 14.94 -4.35 -7.35
CA ARG A 61 15.52 -4.71 -6.03
C ARG A 61 14.76 -5.78 -5.27
N ALA A 62 13.49 -6.02 -5.57
CA ALA A 62 12.65 -6.95 -4.82
C ALA A 62 12.59 -8.31 -5.49
N ASP A 63 12.88 -9.36 -4.72
CA ASP A 63 12.60 -10.74 -5.11
C ASP A 63 11.21 -11.20 -4.61
N GLU A 64 10.73 -12.33 -5.11
CA GLU A 64 9.43 -12.90 -4.73
C GLU A 64 9.30 -13.15 -3.21
N ARG A 65 10.40 -13.42 -2.52
CA ARG A 65 10.38 -13.65 -1.06
C ARG A 65 10.16 -12.35 -0.30
N ALA A 66 10.77 -11.25 -0.75
CA ALA A 66 10.56 -9.92 -0.19
C ALA A 66 9.10 -9.49 -0.36
N LEU A 67 8.53 -9.71 -1.55
CA LEU A 67 7.13 -9.42 -1.83
C LEU A 67 6.18 -10.29 -1.00
N GLY A 68 6.47 -11.59 -0.88
CA GLY A 68 5.70 -12.49 -0.01
C GLY A 68 5.71 -12.08 1.46
N ARG A 69 6.86 -11.63 1.99
CA ARG A 69 6.95 -11.09 3.36
C ARG A 69 6.21 -9.78 3.51
N LEU A 70 6.31 -8.87 2.53
CA LEU A 70 5.57 -7.63 2.54
C LEU A 70 4.06 -7.90 2.58
N ALA A 71 3.56 -8.79 1.74
CA ALA A 71 2.15 -9.18 1.75
C ALA A 71 1.71 -9.71 3.12
N ALA A 72 2.50 -10.61 3.73
CA ALA A 72 2.22 -11.14 5.06
C ALA A 72 2.19 -10.06 6.16
N ASP A 73 3.04 -9.04 6.05
CA ASP A 73 3.11 -7.95 7.02
C ASP A 73 2.01 -6.90 6.85
N LEU A 74 1.47 -6.74 5.63
CA LEU A 74 0.34 -5.82 5.36
C LEU A 74 -1.00 -6.35 5.86
N VAL A 75 -1.20 -7.68 5.88
CA VAL A 75 -2.43 -8.32 6.36
C VAL A 75 -2.83 -7.88 7.78
N PRO A 76 -1.97 -7.99 8.81
CA PRO A 76 -2.35 -7.60 10.16
C PRO A 76 -2.67 -6.10 10.27
N ILE A 77 -1.95 -5.24 9.54
CA ILE A 77 -2.22 -3.79 9.50
C ILE A 77 -3.62 -3.53 8.92
N ARG A 78 -3.95 -4.20 7.81
CA ARG A 78 -5.26 -4.12 7.18
C ARG A 78 -6.36 -4.59 8.12
N ASP A 79 -6.15 -5.73 8.79
CA ASP A 79 -7.14 -6.33 9.69
C ASP A 79 -7.40 -5.45 10.92
N GLU A 80 -6.37 -4.83 11.50
CA GLU A 80 -6.49 -3.88 12.61
C GLU A 80 -7.29 -2.63 12.21
N LEU A 81 -6.93 -2.02 11.08
CA LEU A 81 -7.64 -0.84 10.56
C LEU A 81 -9.10 -1.16 10.21
N ARG A 82 -9.35 -2.35 9.67
CA ARG A 82 -10.70 -2.82 9.38
C ARG A 82 -11.52 -2.93 10.66
N ALA A 83 -11.00 -3.60 11.68
CA ALA A 83 -11.68 -3.74 12.97
C ALA A 83 -11.98 -2.38 13.59
N ASP A 84 -11.03 -1.45 13.54
CA ASP A 84 -11.21 -0.07 13.99
C ASP A 84 -12.31 0.68 13.22
N ALA A 85 -12.35 0.51 11.90
CA ALA A 85 -13.39 1.10 11.05
C ALA A 85 -14.78 0.54 11.37
N GLU A 86 -14.89 -0.77 11.60
CA GLU A 86 -16.13 -1.44 12.03
C GLU A 86 -16.61 -0.90 13.38
N VAL A 87 -15.71 -0.75 14.36
CA VAL A 87 -16.03 -0.17 15.68
C VAL A 87 -16.52 1.28 15.57
N ARG A 88 -15.95 2.06 14.65
CA ARG A 88 -16.34 3.46 14.40
C ARG A 88 -17.63 3.60 13.60
N GLY A 89 -18.25 2.49 13.18
CA GLY A 89 -19.49 2.48 12.41
C GLY A 89 -19.31 2.90 10.96
N TRP A 90 -18.12 2.72 10.37
CA TRP A 90 -17.92 2.92 8.94
C TRP A 90 -18.43 1.70 8.17
N GLU A 91 -19.16 1.92 7.08
CA GLU A 91 -19.63 0.83 6.21
C GLU A 91 -18.46 0.16 5.49
N VAL A 92 -18.26 -1.11 5.78
CA VAL A 92 -17.18 -1.94 5.24
C VAL A 92 -17.76 -2.88 4.17
N GLU A 93 -18.28 -2.33 3.08
CA GLU A 93 -18.88 -3.12 1.98
C GLU A 93 -17.86 -3.75 1.02
#